data_AF-A0A994J6E6-F1
#
_entry.id   AF-A0A994J6E6-F1
#
_cell.length_a   1.000
_cell.length_b   1.000
_cell.length_c   1.000
_cell.angle_alpha   90.00
_cell.angle_beta   90.00
_cell.angle_gamma   90.00
#
_symmetry.space_group_name_H-M   'P 1'
#
loop_
_entity.id
_entity.type
_entity.pdbx_description
1 polymer ?
#
loop_
_entity_poly.entity_id
_entity_poly.type
_entity_poly.pdbx_seq_one_letter_code
_entity_poly.pdbx_strand_id
1 'polypeptide(L)'
;MQSAKYFNYTVKVLGQGEEWRGGDGINSIGGGQKVRLMKEVMEHYADQDDLVVMFTECFDVIFAGGPEEVLKKFQKANHKVVFAADGILWPDKRLADKYPVVHIGKRYLNSGGFIGYAPYVNRIVQQWNLQDNDDDQLFYTKVYIDPLKREAINITLDHKCKIFQTLNGAVDEVVLKFENGKARAKNTFYETLPVAINGNGPTKILLNYFGNYVPNSWTQDNGCTLCEFDTVDLSAVDVHPNVSIGVFIEQPTPFLPRFLDILLTLDYPKEALKLFIHNKEVYHEKDIKVFFDKAKHEIKTIKIVGPEENLSQAEARNMGMDFCRQDEKCDYYFSVDADVVLTNPRTLKILIEQNRKIIAPLVTRHGKLWSNFWGALSPDGYYARSEDYVDIVQGNRVGVWNVPYMANVYLIKGKTLRSEMNERNYFVRDKLDPDMALCRNAREMTLQREKDSPTPETFQMLSPPKGVFMYISNRHEFGRQIILY
;
A
#
# COMPACT_ATOMS: atom_id res chain seq x y z
N MET A 1 -4.82 -6.94 9.96
CA MET A 1 -5.18 -6.82 11.41
C MET A 1 -6.48 -6.07 11.67
N GLN A 2 -6.65 -4.82 11.18
CA GLN A 2 -7.90 -4.05 11.43
C GLN A 2 -9.17 -4.79 10.97
N SER A 3 -9.17 -5.37 9.77
CA SER A 3 -10.29 -6.17 9.25
C SER A 3 -10.59 -7.41 10.10
N ALA A 4 -9.56 -8.11 10.60
CA ALA A 4 -9.72 -9.24 11.50
C ALA A 4 -10.36 -8.82 12.84
N LYS A 5 -9.90 -7.69 13.41
CA LYS A 5 -10.46 -7.12 14.66
C LYS A 5 -11.92 -6.70 14.48
N TYR A 6 -12.27 -6.10 13.34
CA TYR A 6 -13.65 -5.69 13.03
C TYR A 6 -14.64 -6.87 13.12
N PHE A 7 -14.22 -8.06 12.67
CA PHE A 7 -15.05 -9.27 12.74
C PHE A 7 -14.82 -10.12 14.00
N ASN A 8 -14.06 -9.65 14.97
CA ASN A 8 -13.71 -10.38 16.20
C ASN A 8 -13.03 -11.74 15.95
N TYR A 9 -12.14 -11.82 14.96
CA TYR A 9 -11.27 -12.99 14.81
C TYR A 9 -10.25 -13.06 15.96
N THR A 10 -9.99 -14.28 16.44
CA THR A 10 -8.82 -14.56 17.28
C THR A 10 -7.63 -14.83 16.37
N VAL A 11 -6.64 -13.94 16.38
CA VAL A 11 -5.48 -14.00 15.47
C VAL A 11 -4.21 -14.32 16.26
N LYS A 12 -3.47 -15.34 15.83
CA LYS A 12 -2.10 -15.61 16.28
C LYS A 12 -1.13 -15.27 15.15
N VAL A 13 -0.26 -14.29 15.37
CA VAL A 13 0.78 -13.90 14.41
C VAL A 13 2.01 -14.80 14.62
N LEU A 14 2.52 -15.39 13.55
CA LEU A 14 3.70 -16.24 13.56
C LEU A 14 4.92 -15.48 13.00
N GLY A 15 6.10 -15.73 13.56
CA GLY A 15 7.35 -15.11 13.10
C GLY A 15 7.48 -13.61 13.44
N GLN A 16 6.67 -13.07 14.36
CA GLN A 16 6.79 -11.67 14.76
C GLN A 16 8.13 -11.45 15.50
N GLY A 17 8.96 -10.57 14.95
CA GLY A 17 10.29 -10.27 15.50
C GLY A 17 11.38 -11.24 15.02
N GLU A 18 11.03 -12.26 14.25
CA GLU A 18 12.00 -13.12 13.58
C GLU A 18 12.46 -12.50 12.26
N GLU A 19 13.70 -12.78 11.91
CA GLU A 19 14.25 -12.45 10.59
C GLU A 19 13.61 -13.31 9.51
N TRP A 20 13.24 -12.69 8.38
CA TRP A 20 12.70 -13.41 7.24
C TRP A 20 13.80 -14.13 6.47
N ARG A 21 13.66 -15.44 6.34
CA ARG A 21 14.55 -16.36 5.61
C ARG A 21 13.83 -17.12 4.49
N GLY A 22 12.61 -16.70 4.18
CA GLY A 22 11.75 -17.33 3.18
C GLY A 22 12.08 -17.01 1.73
N GLY A 23 13.18 -16.30 1.44
CA GLY A 23 13.58 -15.88 0.10
C GLY A 23 13.10 -14.49 -0.29
N ASP A 24 13.73 -13.91 -1.32
CA ASP A 24 13.85 -12.44 -1.46
C ASP A 24 13.26 -11.88 -2.77
N GLY A 25 12.65 -12.70 -3.63
CA GLY A 25 12.19 -12.29 -4.96
C GLY A 25 10.68 -12.05 -5.09
N ILE A 26 10.30 -10.88 -5.60
CA ILE A 26 8.97 -10.68 -6.20
C ILE A 26 8.85 -11.67 -7.37
N ASN A 27 7.90 -12.61 -7.30
CA ASN A 27 7.71 -13.73 -8.23
C ASN A 27 8.81 -14.82 -8.21
N SER A 28 9.60 -14.94 -7.14
CA SER A 28 10.45 -16.12 -6.93
C SER A 28 9.73 -17.18 -6.12
N ILE A 29 10.26 -18.41 -6.17
CA ILE A 29 9.92 -19.46 -5.21
C ILE A 29 10.34 -19.05 -3.79
N GLY A 30 9.64 -19.55 -2.77
CA GLY A 30 9.99 -19.32 -1.38
C GLY A 30 8.82 -19.48 -0.41
N GLY A 31 8.96 -18.91 0.78
CA GLY A 31 7.92 -18.90 1.82
C GLY A 31 7.91 -20.10 2.75
N GLY A 32 8.82 -21.07 2.58
CA GLY A 32 8.95 -22.27 3.40
C GLY A 32 9.05 -22.02 4.91
N GLN A 33 9.66 -20.90 5.32
CA GLN A 33 9.69 -20.46 6.72
C GLN A 33 8.30 -20.43 7.36
N LYS A 34 7.27 -20.03 6.60
CA LYS A 34 5.87 -20.01 7.08
C LYS A 34 5.38 -21.42 7.40
N VAL A 35 5.74 -22.41 6.58
CA VAL A 35 5.36 -23.82 6.79
C VAL A 35 6.08 -24.37 8.01
N ARG A 36 7.37 -24.07 8.20
CA ARG A 36 8.12 -24.42 9.41
C ARG A 36 7.47 -23.85 10.67
N LEU A 37 7.17 -22.55 10.67
CA LEU A 37 6.51 -21.89 11.80
C LEU A 37 5.12 -22.48 12.08
N MET A 38 4.38 -22.81 11.03
CA MET A 38 3.08 -23.47 11.16
C MET A 38 3.23 -24.89 11.74
N LYS A 39 4.24 -25.65 11.32
CA LYS A 39 4.57 -26.98 11.86
C LYS A 39 4.78 -26.92 13.37
N GLU A 40 5.66 -26.05 13.84
CA GLU A 40 5.97 -25.87 15.27
C GLU A 40 4.71 -25.53 16.10
N VAL A 41 3.84 -24.66 15.58
CA VAL A 41 2.62 -24.27 16.29
C VAL A 41 1.56 -25.36 16.29
N MET A 42 1.40 -26.08 15.19
CA MET A 42 0.34 -27.09 15.05
C MET A 42 0.57 -28.34 15.90
N GLU A 43 1.79 -28.60 16.37
CA GLU A 43 2.08 -29.67 17.34
C GLU A 43 1.27 -29.51 18.62
N HIS A 44 1.08 -28.27 19.07
CA HIS A 44 0.34 -27.95 20.30
C HIS A 44 -1.17 -28.16 20.16
N TYR A 45 -1.66 -28.28 18.93
CA TYR A 45 -3.08 -28.45 18.60
C TYR A 45 -3.37 -29.79 17.92
N ALA A 46 -2.41 -30.71 17.91
CA ALA A 46 -2.50 -31.98 17.19
C ALA A 46 -3.70 -32.84 17.63
N ASP A 47 -4.06 -32.77 18.91
CA ASP A 47 -5.11 -33.57 19.54
C ASP A 47 -6.42 -32.78 19.77
N GLN A 48 -6.54 -31.57 19.21
CA GLN A 48 -7.74 -30.74 19.35
C GLN A 48 -8.70 -30.94 18.18
N ASP A 49 -9.49 -32.02 18.23
CA ASP A 49 -10.37 -32.45 17.13
C ASP A 49 -11.41 -31.39 16.69
N ASP A 50 -11.92 -30.60 17.63
CA ASP A 50 -12.94 -29.58 17.39
C ASP A 50 -12.37 -28.20 16.99
N LEU A 51 -11.05 -28.01 17.09
CA LEU A 51 -10.42 -26.74 16.74
C LEU A 51 -10.33 -26.61 15.21
N VAL A 52 -10.91 -25.54 14.67
CA VAL A 52 -10.75 -25.15 13.26
C VAL A 52 -9.72 -24.03 13.17
N VAL A 53 -8.69 -24.25 12.35
CA VAL A 53 -7.62 -23.28 12.10
C VAL A 53 -7.71 -22.78 10.67
N MET A 54 -7.68 -21.46 10.51
CA MET A 54 -7.57 -20.79 9.22
C MET A 54 -6.21 -20.11 9.12
N PHE A 55 -5.42 -20.52 8.16
CA PHE A 55 -4.18 -19.85 7.78
C PHE A 55 -4.47 -18.86 6.65
N THR A 56 -3.84 -17.69 6.72
CA THR A 56 -3.78 -16.72 5.62
C THR A 56 -2.42 -16.06 5.60
N GLU A 57 -2.00 -15.55 4.44
CA GLU A 57 -1.00 -14.49 4.40
C GLU A 57 -1.47 -13.27 5.23
N CYS A 58 -0.53 -12.41 5.63
CA CYS A 58 -0.83 -11.27 6.49
C CYS A 58 -0.61 -9.90 5.83
N PHE A 59 0.25 -9.80 4.81
CA PHE A 59 0.58 -8.51 4.18
C PHE A 59 -0.38 -8.10 3.06
N ASP A 60 -1.05 -9.08 2.44
CA ASP A 60 -1.90 -8.90 1.26
C ASP A 60 -3.25 -9.61 1.41
N VAL A 61 -3.78 -9.65 2.63
CA VAL A 61 -5.10 -10.25 2.93
C VAL A 61 -6.01 -9.29 3.68
N ILE A 62 -7.26 -9.21 3.24
CA ILE A 62 -8.33 -8.47 3.91
C ILE A 62 -9.50 -9.42 4.21
N PHE A 63 -9.95 -9.46 5.46
CA PHE A 63 -11.19 -10.14 5.83
C PHE A 63 -12.40 -9.29 5.42
N ALA A 64 -13.36 -9.93 4.77
CA ALA A 64 -14.61 -9.38 4.25
C ALA A 64 -15.86 -10.06 4.84
N GLY A 65 -15.68 -11.07 5.69
CA GLY A 65 -16.73 -11.76 6.44
C GLY A 65 -16.21 -12.23 7.80
N GLY A 66 -17.11 -12.63 8.69
CA GLY A 66 -16.77 -13.00 10.07
C GLY A 66 -16.62 -14.51 10.34
N PRO A 67 -16.17 -14.89 11.56
CA PRO A 67 -15.92 -16.28 11.96
C PRO A 67 -17.08 -17.24 11.72
N GLU A 68 -18.31 -16.84 12.06
CA GLU A 68 -19.51 -17.67 11.86
C GLU A 68 -19.77 -17.98 10.38
N GLU A 69 -19.57 -16.98 9.51
CA GLU A 69 -19.77 -17.13 8.06
C GLU A 69 -18.75 -18.09 7.46
N VAL A 70 -17.46 -17.94 7.83
CA VAL A 70 -16.41 -18.85 7.34
C VAL A 70 -16.61 -20.27 7.84
N LEU A 71 -16.97 -20.47 9.11
CA LEU A 71 -17.23 -21.80 9.65
C LEU A 71 -18.41 -22.47 8.94
N LYS A 72 -19.51 -21.75 8.72
CA LYS A 72 -20.67 -22.25 7.98
C LYS A 72 -20.31 -22.65 6.55
N LYS A 73 -19.46 -21.87 5.86
CA LYS A 73 -19.01 -22.19 4.50
C LYS A 73 -18.04 -23.37 4.47
N PHE A 74 -17.13 -23.45 5.44
CA PHE A 74 -16.20 -24.57 5.60
C PHE A 74 -16.93 -25.89 5.86
N GLN A 75 -17.88 -25.90 6.80
CA GLN A 75 -18.70 -27.08 7.08
C GLN A 75 -19.51 -27.53 5.85
N LYS A 76 -20.06 -26.58 5.07
CA LYS A 76 -20.75 -26.88 3.81
C LYS A 76 -19.83 -27.45 2.72
N ALA A 77 -18.52 -27.23 2.79
CA ALA A 77 -17.59 -27.85 1.87
C ALA A 77 -17.49 -29.36 2.10
N ASN A 78 -17.81 -29.85 3.31
CA ASN A 78 -17.79 -31.26 3.69
C ASN A 78 -16.43 -31.95 3.49
N HIS A 79 -15.34 -31.22 3.79
CA HIS A 79 -13.97 -31.72 3.75
C HIS A 79 -13.26 -31.37 5.05
N LYS A 80 -12.13 -32.02 5.32
CA LYS A 80 -11.37 -31.78 6.57
C LYS A 80 -10.40 -30.61 6.44
N VAL A 81 -9.92 -30.35 5.21
CA VAL A 81 -9.09 -29.20 4.87
C VAL A 81 -9.54 -28.64 3.52
N VAL A 82 -9.71 -27.32 3.43
CA VAL A 82 -10.06 -26.57 2.23
C VAL A 82 -8.97 -25.54 1.97
N PHE A 83 -8.27 -25.66 0.84
CA PHE A 83 -7.33 -24.64 0.37
C PHE A 83 -8.02 -23.61 -0.52
N ALA A 84 -7.47 -22.40 -0.59
CA ALA A 84 -7.81 -21.45 -1.63
C ALA A 84 -7.50 -22.05 -3.02
N ALA A 85 -8.24 -21.61 -4.03
CA ALA A 85 -8.08 -22.08 -5.39
C ALA A 85 -7.74 -20.91 -6.34
N ASP A 86 -6.87 -21.17 -7.31
CA ASP A 86 -6.40 -20.22 -8.30
C ASP A 86 -6.70 -20.68 -9.75
N GLY A 87 -6.80 -19.73 -10.66
CA GLY A 87 -6.90 -19.98 -12.10
C GLY A 87 -5.52 -20.24 -12.73
N ILE A 88 -4.45 -19.81 -12.05
CA ILE A 88 -3.09 -19.90 -12.55
C ILE A 88 -2.32 -20.97 -11.78
N LEU A 89 -1.73 -21.93 -12.51
CA LEU A 89 -0.84 -22.93 -11.92
C LEU A 89 0.57 -22.34 -11.72
N TRP A 90 1.05 -22.37 -10.48
CA TRP A 90 2.38 -21.92 -10.09
C TRP A 90 2.91 -22.79 -8.93
N PRO A 91 4.24 -23.01 -8.79
CA PRO A 91 5.29 -22.59 -9.72
C PRO A 91 5.50 -23.54 -10.91
N ASP A 92 5.20 -24.84 -10.77
CA ASP A 92 5.51 -25.85 -11.79
C ASP A 92 4.31 -26.20 -12.67
N LYS A 93 4.29 -25.63 -13.88
CA LYS A 93 3.23 -25.84 -14.88
C LYS A 93 3.09 -27.30 -15.33
N ARG A 94 4.14 -28.13 -15.19
CA ARG A 94 4.13 -29.55 -15.60
C ARG A 94 3.23 -30.41 -14.71
N LEU A 95 2.77 -29.87 -13.57
CA LEU A 95 1.90 -30.58 -12.65
C LEU A 95 0.41 -30.50 -13.04
N ALA A 96 0.05 -29.76 -14.10
CA ALA A 96 -1.33 -29.51 -14.49
C ALA A 96 -2.17 -30.79 -14.66
N ASP A 97 -1.60 -31.82 -15.29
CA ASP A 97 -2.31 -33.07 -15.56
C ASP A 97 -2.51 -33.94 -14.31
N LYS A 98 -1.78 -33.65 -13.24
CA LYS A 98 -1.92 -34.34 -11.95
C LYS A 98 -3.06 -33.76 -11.10
N TYR A 99 -3.54 -32.57 -11.42
CA TYR A 99 -4.70 -31.99 -10.75
C TYR A 99 -5.99 -32.67 -11.21
N PRO A 100 -6.96 -32.92 -10.29
CA PRO A 100 -8.30 -33.34 -10.69
C PRO A 100 -8.90 -32.41 -11.74
N VAL A 101 -9.72 -32.97 -12.63
CA VAL A 101 -10.47 -32.19 -13.61
C VAL A 101 -11.58 -31.43 -12.88
N VAL A 102 -11.65 -30.12 -13.11
CA VAL A 102 -12.69 -29.24 -12.58
C VAL A 102 -13.40 -28.60 -13.77
N HIS A 103 -14.68 -28.92 -13.96
CA HIS A 103 -15.46 -28.38 -15.07
C HIS A 103 -15.90 -26.93 -14.83
N ILE A 104 -16.15 -26.56 -13.58
CA ILE A 104 -16.59 -25.22 -13.18
C ILE A 104 -15.82 -24.83 -11.92
N GLY A 105 -14.99 -23.79 -12.03
CA GLY A 105 -14.23 -23.26 -10.92
C GLY A 105 -12.73 -23.19 -11.19
N LYS A 106 -12.02 -22.55 -10.26
CA LYS A 106 -10.56 -22.47 -10.19
C LYS A 106 -9.97 -23.86 -9.91
N ARG A 107 -8.96 -24.28 -10.66
CA ARG A 107 -8.47 -25.68 -10.65
C ARG A 107 -7.28 -25.90 -9.73
N TYR A 108 -6.44 -24.88 -9.54
CA TYR A 108 -5.12 -25.05 -8.93
C TYR A 108 -5.11 -24.60 -7.47
N LEU A 109 -4.26 -25.19 -6.64
CA LEU A 109 -4.16 -24.83 -5.23
C LEU A 109 -3.53 -23.44 -5.09
N ASN A 110 -3.93 -22.68 -4.07
CA ASN A 110 -3.22 -21.49 -3.58
C ASN A 110 -2.95 -21.63 -2.08
N SER A 111 -1.70 -21.50 -1.68
CA SER A 111 -1.20 -21.70 -0.31
C SER A 111 -1.39 -20.47 0.59
N GLY A 112 -1.69 -19.30 0.01
CA GLY A 112 -1.91 -18.07 0.75
C GLY A 112 -3.19 -18.03 1.58
N GLY A 113 -4.00 -19.10 1.52
CA GLY A 113 -5.16 -19.29 2.39
C GLY A 113 -5.61 -20.74 2.45
N PHE A 114 -5.84 -21.27 3.66
CA PHE A 114 -6.51 -22.55 3.86
C PHE A 114 -7.20 -22.59 5.22
N ILE A 115 -8.18 -23.48 5.35
CA ILE A 115 -8.91 -23.71 6.60
C ILE A 115 -9.13 -25.21 6.81
N GLY A 116 -8.97 -25.69 8.04
CA GLY A 116 -9.16 -27.09 8.34
C GLY A 116 -9.23 -27.38 9.83
N TYR A 117 -9.62 -28.61 10.18
CA TYR A 117 -9.52 -29.09 11.56
C TYR A 117 -8.05 -29.26 11.94
N ALA A 118 -7.69 -28.85 13.16
CA ALA A 118 -6.32 -28.77 13.64
C ALA A 118 -5.51 -30.07 13.46
N PRO A 119 -6.04 -31.28 13.77
CA PRO A 119 -5.29 -32.52 13.56
C PRO A 119 -4.94 -32.78 12.09
N TYR A 120 -5.82 -32.40 11.17
CA TYR A 120 -5.62 -32.63 9.73
C TYR A 120 -4.65 -31.61 9.13
N VAL A 121 -4.71 -30.35 9.58
CA VAL A 121 -3.71 -29.35 9.23
C VAL A 121 -2.34 -29.78 9.75
N ASN A 122 -2.26 -30.26 11.00
CA ASN A 122 -1.03 -30.78 11.60
C ASN A 122 -0.42 -31.91 10.76
N ARG A 123 -1.22 -32.91 10.34
CA ARG A 123 -0.77 -34.01 9.46
C ARG A 123 -0.16 -33.53 8.13
N ILE A 124 -0.60 -32.39 7.60
CA ILE A 124 -0.02 -31.80 6.38
C ILE A 124 1.33 -31.16 6.72
N VAL A 125 1.35 -30.20 7.64
CA VAL A 125 2.57 -29.40 7.92
C VAL A 125 3.69 -30.21 8.56
N GLN A 126 3.36 -31.31 9.26
CA GLN A 126 4.36 -32.24 9.82
C GLN A 126 5.19 -32.96 8.75
N GLN A 127 4.69 -33.05 7.51
CA GLN A 127 5.44 -33.60 6.38
C GLN A 127 6.53 -32.64 5.87
N TRP A 128 6.57 -31.40 6.36
CA TRP A 128 7.61 -30.44 5.98
C TRP A 128 8.99 -30.88 6.49
N ASN A 129 9.88 -31.12 5.53
CA ASN A 129 11.28 -31.51 5.72
C ASN A 129 12.22 -30.72 4.79
N LEU A 130 11.77 -29.54 4.36
CA LEU A 130 12.43 -28.64 3.41
C LEU A 130 13.05 -27.43 4.13
N GLN A 131 13.77 -26.59 3.39
CA GLN A 131 14.47 -25.40 3.90
C GLN A 131 13.56 -24.17 3.96
N ASP A 132 13.88 -23.19 4.80
CA ASP A 132 13.07 -21.97 4.96
C ASP A 132 12.83 -21.23 3.64
N ASN A 133 13.76 -21.29 2.69
CA ASN A 133 13.67 -20.67 1.37
C ASN A 133 13.06 -21.57 0.27
N ASP A 134 12.64 -22.80 0.59
CA ASP A 134 11.89 -23.64 -0.33
C ASP A 134 10.45 -23.14 -0.50
N ASP A 135 9.80 -23.58 -1.58
CA ASP A 135 8.48 -23.10 -1.98
C ASP A 135 7.33 -23.74 -1.18
N ASP A 136 6.61 -22.93 -0.42
CA ASP A 136 5.45 -23.36 0.35
C ASP A 136 4.30 -23.86 -0.55
N GLN A 137 4.02 -23.13 -1.62
CA GLN A 137 3.01 -23.45 -2.61
C GLN A 137 3.26 -24.81 -3.29
N LEU A 138 4.49 -25.09 -3.70
CA LEU A 138 4.89 -26.35 -4.31
C LEU A 138 4.78 -27.51 -3.32
N PHE A 139 5.12 -27.29 -2.04
CA PHE A 139 4.95 -28.28 -0.99
C PHE A 139 3.48 -28.69 -0.84
N TYR A 140 2.57 -27.73 -0.64
CA TYR A 140 1.14 -28.03 -0.52
C TYR A 140 0.56 -28.62 -1.81
N THR A 141 1.02 -28.13 -2.97
CA THR A 141 0.65 -28.69 -4.28
C THR A 141 1.01 -30.17 -4.37
N LYS A 142 2.24 -30.56 -4.01
CA LYS A 142 2.69 -31.96 -4.04
C LYS A 142 1.88 -32.85 -3.10
N VAL A 143 1.48 -32.35 -1.94
CA VAL A 143 0.59 -33.07 -1.02
C VAL A 143 -0.81 -33.26 -1.64
N TYR A 144 -1.36 -32.22 -2.28
CA TYR A 144 -2.72 -32.25 -2.83
C TYR A 144 -2.86 -33.10 -4.11
N ILE A 145 -1.85 -33.10 -4.98
CA ILE A 145 -1.90 -33.87 -6.24
C ILE A 145 -1.62 -35.36 -6.04
N ASP A 146 -1.08 -35.76 -4.89
CA ASP A 146 -0.96 -37.17 -4.49
C ASP A 146 -2.36 -37.70 -4.11
N PRO A 147 -2.94 -38.65 -4.89
CA PRO A 147 -4.30 -39.10 -4.67
C PRO A 147 -4.49 -39.78 -3.30
N LEU A 148 -3.50 -40.56 -2.85
CA LEU A 148 -3.58 -41.30 -1.59
C LEU A 148 -3.55 -40.34 -0.40
N LYS A 149 -2.66 -39.33 -0.44
CA LYS A 149 -2.61 -38.30 0.60
C LYS A 149 -3.85 -37.42 0.61
N ARG A 150 -4.32 -37.00 -0.57
CA ARG A 150 -5.53 -36.17 -0.70
C ARG A 150 -6.76 -36.86 -0.12
N GLU A 151 -6.94 -38.14 -0.41
CA GLU A 151 -8.06 -38.94 0.11
C GLU A 151 -7.90 -39.19 1.63
N ALA A 152 -6.73 -39.63 2.08
CA ALA A 152 -6.49 -39.94 3.50
C ALA A 152 -6.65 -38.72 4.43
N ILE A 153 -6.27 -37.53 3.96
CA ILE A 153 -6.41 -36.27 4.73
C ILE A 153 -7.76 -35.59 4.45
N ASN A 154 -8.47 -35.99 3.38
CA ASN A 154 -9.72 -35.40 2.91
C ASN A 154 -9.57 -33.88 2.60
N ILE A 155 -8.72 -33.59 1.61
CA ILE A 155 -8.38 -32.23 1.15
C ILE A 155 -9.20 -31.87 -0.11
N THR A 156 -9.72 -30.64 -0.15
CA THR A 156 -10.31 -30.03 -1.36
C THR A 156 -9.83 -28.60 -1.58
N LEU A 157 -10.23 -28.00 -2.70
CA LEU A 157 -9.99 -26.59 -2.99
C LEU A 157 -11.32 -25.81 -3.05
N ASP A 158 -11.28 -24.53 -2.69
CA ASP A 158 -12.41 -23.61 -2.78
C ASP A 158 -12.63 -23.12 -4.23
N HIS A 159 -13.00 -24.06 -5.11
CA HIS A 159 -13.08 -23.86 -6.56
C HIS A 159 -13.95 -22.67 -7.01
N LYS A 160 -14.94 -22.27 -6.21
CA LYS A 160 -15.89 -21.18 -6.53
C LYS A 160 -15.70 -19.95 -5.64
N CYS A 161 -14.54 -19.81 -5.01
CA CYS A 161 -14.16 -18.66 -4.20
C CYS A 161 -15.21 -18.29 -3.12
N LYS A 162 -15.78 -19.28 -2.44
CA LYS A 162 -16.80 -19.05 -1.41
C LYS A 162 -16.20 -18.48 -0.14
N ILE A 163 -15.01 -18.93 0.23
CA ILE A 163 -14.24 -18.54 1.41
C ILE A 163 -13.10 -17.62 0.97
N PHE A 164 -12.29 -18.05 0.00
CA PHE A 164 -11.07 -17.35 -0.42
C PHE A 164 -11.20 -16.82 -1.84
N GLN A 165 -10.90 -15.53 -2.02
CA GLN A 165 -10.76 -14.91 -3.34
C GLN A 165 -9.31 -14.53 -3.57
N THR A 166 -8.62 -15.29 -4.41
CA THR A 166 -7.33 -14.88 -4.97
C THR A 166 -7.59 -13.91 -6.12
N LEU A 167 -6.88 -12.78 -6.16
CA LEU A 167 -7.11 -11.74 -7.16
C LEU A 167 -6.32 -11.99 -8.45
N ASN A 168 -5.17 -12.67 -8.38
CA ASN A 168 -4.36 -12.93 -9.58
C ASN A 168 -5.13 -13.80 -10.58
N GLY A 169 -5.25 -13.34 -11.83
CA GLY A 169 -6.04 -14.04 -12.86
C GLY A 169 -7.55 -14.05 -12.62
N ALA A 170 -8.08 -13.24 -11.70
CA ALA A 170 -9.51 -13.10 -11.42
C ALA A 170 -9.96 -11.65 -11.25
N VAL A 171 -9.13 -10.68 -11.69
CA VAL A 171 -9.41 -9.24 -11.54
C VAL A 171 -10.77 -8.85 -12.12
N ASP A 172 -11.09 -9.33 -13.33
CA ASP A 172 -12.34 -9.00 -14.03
C ASP A 172 -13.57 -9.76 -13.47
N GLU A 173 -13.36 -10.68 -12.51
CA GLU A 173 -14.45 -11.45 -11.88
C GLU A 173 -14.93 -10.80 -10.58
N VAL A 174 -14.25 -9.78 -10.06
CA VAL A 174 -14.48 -9.26 -8.71
C VAL A 174 -14.87 -7.80 -8.76
N VAL A 175 -16.02 -7.47 -8.16
CA VAL A 175 -16.53 -6.10 -8.06
C VAL A 175 -16.76 -5.71 -6.61
N LEU A 176 -16.70 -4.41 -6.33
CA LEU A 176 -17.13 -3.86 -5.04
C LEU A 176 -18.66 -3.92 -4.94
N LYS A 177 -19.18 -4.50 -3.86
CA LYS A 177 -20.60 -4.61 -3.57
C LYS A 177 -20.90 -3.99 -2.21
N PHE A 178 -21.84 -3.05 -2.21
CA PHE A 178 -22.45 -2.55 -0.98
C PHE A 178 -23.71 -3.37 -0.68
N GLU A 179 -23.78 -3.96 0.50
CA GLU A 179 -24.93 -4.76 0.95
C GLU A 179 -25.07 -4.67 2.48
N ASN A 180 -26.28 -4.43 2.97
CA ASN A 180 -26.61 -4.35 4.40
C ASN A 180 -25.68 -3.41 5.18
N GLY A 181 -25.41 -2.21 4.63
CA GLY A 181 -24.53 -1.21 5.23
C GLY A 181 -23.04 -1.58 5.26
N LYS A 182 -22.63 -2.65 4.56
CA LYS A 182 -21.24 -3.12 4.50
C LYS A 182 -20.71 -3.10 3.08
N ALA A 183 -19.40 -2.92 2.96
CA ALA A 183 -18.68 -3.07 1.70
C ALA A 183 -18.04 -4.47 1.64
N ARG A 184 -18.28 -5.20 0.54
CA ARG A 184 -17.70 -6.52 0.29
C ARG A 184 -17.16 -6.60 -1.14
N ALA A 185 -16.21 -7.50 -1.36
CA ALA A 185 -15.93 -7.98 -2.70
C ALA A 185 -16.96 -9.05 -3.08
N LYS A 186 -17.48 -9.00 -4.31
CA LYS A 186 -18.34 -10.03 -4.89
C LYS A 186 -17.65 -10.64 -6.10
N ASN A 187 -17.54 -11.96 -6.14
CA ASN A 187 -17.20 -12.66 -7.36
C ASN A 187 -18.47 -12.79 -8.21
N THR A 188 -18.53 -12.11 -9.35
CA THR A 188 -19.69 -12.07 -10.25
C THR A 188 -19.81 -13.31 -11.12
N PHE A 189 -18.70 -14.00 -11.37
CA PHE A 189 -18.70 -15.22 -12.18
C PHE A 189 -19.32 -16.41 -11.43
N TYR A 190 -19.01 -16.56 -10.15
CA TYR A 190 -19.58 -17.64 -9.30
C TYR A 190 -20.74 -17.18 -8.42
N GLU A 191 -21.07 -15.89 -8.45
CA GLU A 191 -22.10 -15.27 -7.60
C GLU A 191 -21.85 -15.53 -6.10
N THR A 192 -20.61 -15.33 -5.67
CA THR A 192 -20.17 -15.55 -4.27
C THR A 192 -19.70 -14.26 -3.60
N LEU A 193 -19.84 -14.23 -2.27
CA LEU A 193 -19.28 -13.20 -1.40
C LEU A 193 -18.14 -13.83 -0.58
N PRO A 194 -16.87 -13.70 -0.99
CA PRO A 194 -15.74 -14.30 -0.29
C PRO A 194 -15.58 -13.76 1.14
N VAL A 195 -14.94 -14.54 2.02
CA VAL A 195 -14.65 -14.14 3.41
C VAL A 195 -13.24 -13.54 3.53
N ALA A 196 -12.27 -13.99 2.75
CA ALA A 196 -10.94 -13.44 2.68
C ALA A 196 -10.58 -13.10 1.23
N ILE A 197 -10.05 -11.89 1.03
CA ILE A 197 -9.55 -11.42 -0.26
C ILE A 197 -8.03 -11.42 -0.17
N ASN A 198 -7.38 -12.15 -1.08
CA ASN A 198 -5.93 -12.28 -1.16
C ASN A 198 -5.44 -11.58 -2.44
N GLY A 199 -4.67 -10.50 -2.27
CA GLY A 199 -4.00 -9.78 -3.34
C GLY A 199 -2.74 -10.47 -3.85
N ASN A 200 -2.79 -11.78 -4.11
CA ASN A 200 -1.63 -12.57 -4.50
C ASN A 200 -0.99 -12.08 -5.82
N GLY A 201 0.31 -12.31 -5.97
CA GLY A 201 1.05 -11.88 -7.17
C GLY A 201 0.97 -10.37 -7.42
N PRO A 202 0.81 -9.91 -8.68
CA PRO A 202 0.86 -8.49 -9.05
C PRO A 202 -0.48 -7.75 -8.83
N THR A 203 -1.26 -8.12 -7.81
CA THR A 203 -2.61 -7.56 -7.58
C THR A 203 -2.73 -6.70 -6.31
N LYS A 204 -1.59 -6.33 -5.71
CA LYS A 204 -1.55 -5.50 -4.48
C LYS A 204 -2.30 -4.18 -4.61
N ILE A 205 -2.22 -3.53 -5.78
CA ILE A 205 -2.91 -2.25 -6.02
C ILE A 205 -4.43 -2.43 -6.03
N LEU A 206 -4.93 -3.52 -6.62
CA LEU A 206 -6.35 -3.84 -6.59
C LEU A 206 -6.82 -4.18 -5.17
N LEU A 207 -6.00 -4.88 -4.40
CA LEU A 207 -6.30 -5.11 -2.98
C LEU A 207 -6.33 -3.80 -2.19
N ASN A 208 -5.42 -2.86 -2.45
CA ASN A 208 -5.45 -1.53 -1.83
C ASN A 208 -6.75 -0.79 -2.15
N TYR A 209 -7.24 -0.87 -3.39
CA TYR A 209 -8.55 -0.35 -3.78
C TYR A 209 -9.66 -0.98 -2.93
N PHE A 210 -9.72 -2.32 -2.82
CA PHE A 210 -10.71 -2.96 -1.95
C PHE A 210 -10.57 -2.56 -0.49
N GLY A 211 -9.34 -2.37 0.02
CA GLY A 211 -9.07 -1.96 1.40
C GLY A 211 -9.55 -0.56 1.76
N ASN A 212 -9.77 0.32 0.77
CA ASN A 212 -10.42 1.60 0.98
C ASN A 212 -11.91 1.48 1.37
N TYR A 213 -12.50 0.31 1.17
CA TYR A 213 -13.91 0.05 1.43
C TYR A 213 -14.13 -1.10 2.42
N VAL A 214 -13.54 -2.26 2.14
CA VAL A 214 -13.80 -3.52 2.81
C VAL A 214 -12.99 -3.64 4.12
N PRO A 215 -13.61 -4.07 5.24
CA PRO A 215 -15.04 -4.37 5.37
C PRO A 215 -15.91 -3.15 5.69
N ASN A 216 -15.31 -2.12 6.28
CA ASN A 216 -16.03 -0.95 6.79
C ASN A 216 -15.27 0.37 6.65
N SER A 217 -14.12 0.40 5.96
CA SER A 217 -13.29 1.60 5.81
C SER A 217 -14.10 2.79 5.26
N TRP A 218 -14.88 2.53 4.21
CA TRP A 218 -15.87 3.45 3.66
C TRP A 218 -17.16 2.69 3.32
N THR A 219 -18.31 3.24 3.70
CA THR A 219 -19.62 2.66 3.43
C THR A 219 -20.58 3.73 2.89
N GLN A 220 -21.59 3.31 2.14
CA GLN A 220 -22.58 4.23 1.58
C GLN A 220 -23.35 4.99 2.68
N ASP A 221 -23.64 4.34 3.81
CA ASP A 221 -24.47 4.90 4.87
C ASP A 221 -23.67 5.80 5.84
N ASN A 222 -22.42 5.44 6.14
CA ASN A 222 -21.61 6.14 7.16
C ASN A 222 -20.43 6.94 6.59
N GLY A 223 -20.21 6.91 5.28
CA GLY A 223 -19.00 7.46 4.67
C GLY A 223 -17.73 6.77 5.19
N CYS A 224 -16.66 7.54 5.37
CA CYS A 224 -15.38 7.03 5.86
C CYS A 224 -15.39 6.82 7.38
N THR A 225 -15.37 5.57 7.84
CA THR A 225 -15.40 5.26 9.28
C THR A 225 -14.01 5.23 9.91
N LEU A 226 -12.95 5.09 9.11
CA LEU A 226 -11.56 5.02 9.56
C LEU A 226 -10.76 6.31 9.36
N CYS A 227 -11.40 7.38 8.89
CA CYS A 227 -10.73 8.65 8.66
C CYS A 227 -10.34 9.36 9.97
N GLU A 228 -11.06 9.10 11.07
CA GLU A 228 -10.72 9.57 12.42
C GLU A 228 -9.92 8.55 13.23
N PHE A 229 -9.53 7.43 12.59
CA PHE A 229 -8.75 6.41 13.27
C PHE A 229 -7.26 6.81 13.31
N ASP A 230 -6.68 6.72 14.51
CA ASP A 230 -5.27 7.00 14.80
C ASP A 230 -4.86 8.42 14.40
N THR A 231 -5.77 9.40 14.54
CA THR A 231 -5.46 10.81 14.32
C THR A 231 -4.69 11.39 15.50
N VAL A 232 -3.92 12.44 15.24
CA VAL A 232 -3.24 13.22 16.28
C VAL A 232 -3.94 14.56 16.46
N ASP A 233 -4.04 15.04 17.70
CA ASP A 233 -4.64 16.33 18.03
C ASP A 233 -3.54 17.37 18.25
N LEU A 234 -3.38 18.29 17.29
CA LEU A 234 -2.41 19.38 17.38
C LEU A 234 -2.86 20.51 18.32
N SER A 235 -4.12 20.56 18.73
CA SER A 235 -4.57 21.58 19.71
C SER A 235 -4.09 21.27 21.13
N ALA A 236 -3.73 20.02 21.39
CA ALA A 236 -3.27 19.53 22.69
C ALA A 236 -1.73 19.49 22.84
N VAL A 237 -0.96 19.88 21.82
CA VAL A 237 0.52 19.85 21.89
C VAL A 237 1.08 21.19 22.34
N ASP A 238 2.01 21.15 23.31
CA ASP A 238 2.73 22.35 23.77
C ASP A 238 3.68 22.90 22.70
N VAL A 239 4.26 22.00 21.90
CA VAL A 239 5.21 22.32 20.83
C VAL A 239 4.73 21.65 19.55
N HIS A 240 4.54 22.45 18.49
CA HIS A 240 4.13 21.93 17.19
C HIS A 240 5.30 21.17 16.53
N PRO A 241 5.03 20.08 15.78
CA PRO A 241 6.06 19.37 15.02
C PRO A 241 6.80 20.29 14.04
N ASN A 242 8.10 20.09 13.88
CA ASN A 242 8.86 20.87 12.90
C ASN A 242 8.59 20.35 11.48
N VAL A 243 8.34 21.27 10.55
CA VAL A 243 8.03 20.96 9.16
C VAL A 243 9.04 21.62 8.24
N SER A 244 9.69 20.80 7.41
CA SER A 244 10.47 21.29 6.27
C SER A 244 9.58 21.31 5.03
N ILE A 245 9.35 22.49 4.47
CA ILE A 245 8.58 22.69 3.24
C ILE A 245 9.56 22.73 2.06
N GLY A 246 9.43 21.77 1.14
CA GLY A 246 10.12 21.76 -0.15
C GLY A 246 9.25 22.41 -1.21
N VAL A 247 9.72 23.52 -1.79
CA VAL A 247 9.05 24.29 -2.82
C VAL A 247 9.77 24.12 -4.15
N PHE A 248 9.05 23.70 -5.18
CA PHE A 248 9.63 23.37 -6.49
C PHE A 248 9.04 24.24 -7.61
N ILE A 249 9.88 25.07 -8.21
CA ILE A 249 9.56 25.96 -9.33
C ILE A 249 10.33 25.47 -10.55
N GLU A 250 9.77 24.49 -11.24
CA GLU A 250 10.47 23.73 -12.28
C GLU A 250 10.18 24.16 -13.72
N GLN A 251 9.27 25.13 -13.87
CA GLN A 251 8.87 25.72 -15.15
C GLN A 251 8.21 27.09 -14.89
N PRO A 252 8.14 27.99 -15.91
CA PRO A 252 7.51 29.29 -15.75
C PRO A 252 6.06 29.16 -15.29
N THR A 253 5.76 29.70 -14.11
CA THR A 253 4.49 29.49 -13.43
C THR A 253 3.77 30.82 -13.20
N PRO A 254 2.54 30.99 -13.73
CA PRO A 254 1.74 32.18 -13.49
C PRO A 254 1.46 32.39 -12.00
N PHE A 255 1.35 33.66 -11.59
CA PHE A 255 0.99 34.05 -10.22
C PHE A 255 1.96 33.54 -9.12
N LEU A 256 3.23 33.28 -9.45
CA LEU A 256 4.22 32.83 -8.47
C LEU A 256 4.32 33.73 -7.22
N PRO A 257 4.29 35.08 -7.30
CA PRO A 257 4.28 35.91 -6.10
C PRO A 257 3.13 35.60 -5.15
N ARG A 258 1.94 35.29 -5.71
CA ARG A 258 0.77 34.91 -4.91
C ARG A 258 0.95 33.53 -4.29
N PHE A 259 1.49 32.57 -5.01
CA PHE A 259 1.85 31.25 -4.49
C PHE A 259 2.81 31.35 -3.31
N LEU A 260 3.89 32.14 -3.45
CA LEU A 260 4.87 32.37 -2.41
C LEU A 260 4.26 33.04 -1.17
N ASP A 261 3.42 34.06 -1.35
CA ASP A 261 2.70 34.71 -0.25
C ASP A 261 1.76 33.72 0.48
N ILE A 262 1.15 32.75 -0.22
CA ILE A 262 0.28 31.73 0.41
C ILE A 262 1.06 30.90 1.45
N LEU A 263 2.34 30.59 1.22
CA LEU A 263 3.18 29.85 2.18
C LEU A 263 3.29 30.58 3.53
N LEU A 264 3.35 31.93 3.51
CA LEU A 264 3.34 32.76 4.72
C LEU A 264 1.96 32.85 5.36
N THR A 265 0.88 32.59 4.62
CA THR A 265 -0.48 32.58 5.18
C THR A 265 -0.95 31.22 5.70
N LEU A 266 -0.17 30.15 5.54
CA LEU A 266 -0.48 28.84 6.12
C LEU A 266 -0.67 28.99 7.65
N ASP A 267 -1.77 28.45 8.16
CA ASP A 267 -2.08 28.42 9.59
C ASP A 267 -1.21 27.35 10.27
N TYR A 268 0.05 27.70 10.50
CA TYR A 268 1.05 26.90 11.19
C TYR A 268 2.11 27.83 11.79
N PRO A 269 2.65 27.54 13.01
CA PRO A 269 3.68 28.38 13.63
C PRO A 269 4.92 28.51 12.75
N LYS A 270 5.32 29.75 12.41
CA LYS A 270 6.40 30.02 11.45
C LYS A 270 7.77 29.61 11.98
N GLU A 271 7.93 29.67 13.30
CA GLU A 271 9.12 29.21 14.02
C GLU A 271 9.36 27.71 13.93
N ALA A 272 8.31 26.92 13.64
CA ALA A 272 8.38 25.48 13.42
C ALA A 272 8.56 25.12 11.93
N LEU A 273 8.60 26.11 11.03
CA LEU A 273 8.78 25.90 9.60
C LEU A 273 10.24 26.10 9.18
N LYS A 274 10.66 25.31 8.20
CA LYS A 274 11.88 25.53 7.41
C LYS A 274 11.52 25.48 5.94
N LEU A 275 12.17 26.30 5.12
CA LEU A 275 11.94 26.34 3.69
C LEU A 275 13.17 25.84 2.92
N PHE A 276 12.92 24.95 1.98
CA PHE A 276 13.82 24.64 0.88
C PHE A 276 13.12 25.06 -0.41
N ILE A 277 13.71 25.96 -1.19
CA ILE A 277 13.14 26.45 -2.45
C ILE A 277 14.11 26.11 -3.56
N HIS A 278 13.67 25.30 -4.50
CA HIS A 278 14.37 25.11 -5.76
C HIS A 278 13.67 25.91 -6.86
N ASN A 279 14.46 26.71 -7.59
CA ASN A 279 14.00 27.46 -8.73
C ASN A 279 14.88 27.16 -9.93
N LYS A 280 14.25 26.63 -10.98
CA LYS A 280 14.90 26.38 -12.26
C LYS A 280 14.83 27.58 -13.21
N GLU A 281 13.93 28.53 -12.93
CA GLU A 281 13.58 29.59 -13.86
C GLU A 281 14.22 30.93 -13.50
N VAL A 282 15.14 31.41 -14.36
CA VAL A 282 15.76 32.74 -14.21
C VAL A 282 14.69 33.84 -14.16
N TYR A 283 13.57 33.65 -14.88
CA TYR A 283 12.42 34.56 -14.87
C TYR A 283 11.89 34.83 -13.44
N HIS A 284 11.93 33.84 -12.55
CA HIS A 284 11.34 33.91 -11.21
C HIS A 284 12.31 34.33 -10.10
N GLU A 285 13.59 34.57 -10.39
CA GLU A 285 14.57 35.01 -9.39
C GLU A 285 14.15 36.30 -8.66
N LYS A 286 13.54 37.23 -9.41
CA LYS A 286 13.04 38.50 -8.84
C LYS A 286 11.91 38.26 -7.84
N ASP A 287 10.98 37.36 -8.17
CA ASP A 287 9.85 37.02 -7.31
C ASP A 287 10.34 36.37 -6.01
N ILE A 288 11.32 35.46 -6.12
CA ILE A 288 11.92 34.75 -4.97
C ILE A 288 12.67 35.73 -4.07
N LYS A 289 13.40 36.69 -4.64
CA LYS A 289 14.09 37.71 -3.84
C LYS A 289 13.11 38.54 -3.01
N VAL A 290 12.02 38.99 -3.62
CA VAL A 290 10.95 39.73 -2.93
C VAL A 290 10.34 38.89 -1.81
N PHE A 291 10.07 37.62 -2.07
CA PHE A 291 9.58 36.70 -1.05
C PHE A 291 10.57 36.50 0.11
N PHE A 292 11.85 36.24 -0.21
CA PHE A 292 12.90 36.03 0.79
C PHE A 292 13.01 37.21 1.75
N ASP A 293 12.96 38.43 1.21
CA ASP A 293 13.02 39.65 2.03
C ASP A 293 11.85 39.76 3.02
N LYS A 294 10.66 39.23 2.68
CA LYS A 294 9.53 39.12 3.63
C LYS A 294 9.74 37.95 4.60
N ALA A 295 9.99 36.76 4.07
CA ALA A 295 9.95 35.50 4.81
C ALA A 295 11.08 35.37 5.85
N LYS A 296 12.26 35.97 5.61
CA LYS A 296 13.43 35.87 6.50
C LYS A 296 13.19 36.44 7.91
N HIS A 297 12.15 37.27 8.09
CA HIS A 297 11.78 37.83 9.38
C HIS A 297 10.88 36.91 10.22
N GLU A 298 10.20 35.95 9.58
CA GLU A 298 9.25 35.04 10.22
C GLU A 298 9.78 33.60 10.30
N ILE A 299 10.53 33.16 9.28
CA ILE A 299 11.05 31.80 9.15
C ILE A 299 12.57 31.83 9.27
N LYS A 300 13.09 31.12 10.27
CA LYS A 300 14.52 31.13 10.63
C LYS A 300 15.43 30.45 9.61
N THR A 301 14.94 29.42 8.92
CA THR A 301 15.75 28.61 8.02
C THR A 301 15.12 28.60 6.63
N ILE A 302 15.78 29.27 5.69
CA ILE A 302 15.39 29.32 4.28
C ILE A 302 16.63 28.98 3.46
N LYS A 303 16.57 27.89 2.70
CA LYS A 303 17.58 27.50 1.71
C LYS A 303 17.00 27.69 0.32
N ILE A 304 17.68 28.47 -0.52
CA ILE A 304 17.31 28.70 -1.92
C ILE A 304 18.39 28.06 -2.79
N VAL A 305 17.96 27.31 -3.81
CA VAL A 305 18.79 26.71 -4.84
C VAL A 305 18.29 27.27 -6.18
N GLY A 306 19.10 28.10 -6.83
CA GLY A 306 18.71 28.80 -8.03
C GLY A 306 19.07 28.05 -9.33
N PRO A 307 18.75 28.65 -10.49
CA PRO A 307 18.98 28.06 -11.81
C PRO A 307 20.46 27.78 -12.11
N GLU A 308 21.38 28.50 -11.45
CA GLU A 308 22.83 28.40 -11.61
C GLU A 308 23.40 27.03 -11.26
N GLU A 309 22.74 26.29 -10.37
CA GLU A 309 23.16 24.94 -9.95
C GLU A 309 22.81 23.87 -11.00
N ASN A 310 21.97 24.22 -12.00
CA ASN A 310 21.60 23.37 -13.14
C ASN A 310 21.14 21.95 -12.74
N LEU A 311 20.33 21.85 -11.70
CA LEU A 311 19.79 20.57 -11.24
C LEU A 311 18.61 20.11 -12.11
N SER A 312 18.51 18.81 -12.31
CA SER A 312 17.27 18.19 -12.80
C SER A 312 16.17 18.25 -11.73
N GLN A 313 14.90 18.15 -12.16
CA GLN A 313 13.77 18.09 -11.22
C GLN A 313 13.94 16.96 -10.19
N ALA A 314 14.48 15.83 -10.61
CA ALA A 314 14.70 14.68 -9.72
C ALA A 314 15.80 14.95 -8.67
N GLU A 315 16.91 15.57 -9.07
CA GLU A 315 18.01 15.93 -8.16
C GLU A 315 17.56 16.99 -7.15
N ALA A 316 16.84 18.01 -7.61
CA ALA A 316 16.25 19.04 -6.75
C ALA A 316 15.30 18.44 -5.71
N ARG A 317 14.40 17.55 -6.14
CA ARG A 317 13.45 16.87 -5.23
C ARG A 317 14.12 15.92 -4.26
N ASN A 318 15.13 15.16 -4.70
CA ASN A 318 15.96 14.34 -3.80
C ASN A 318 16.65 15.25 -2.75
N MET A 319 17.23 16.39 -3.16
CA MET A 319 17.88 17.34 -2.25
C MET A 319 16.89 17.95 -1.25
N GLY A 320 15.69 18.33 -1.70
CA GLY A 320 14.63 18.86 -0.83
C GLY A 320 14.14 17.83 0.18
N MET A 321 13.99 16.57 -0.23
CA MET A 321 13.64 15.47 0.67
C MET A 321 14.77 15.18 1.68
N ASP A 322 16.03 15.20 1.22
CA ASP A 322 17.21 15.02 2.06
C ASP A 322 17.38 16.13 3.11
N PHE A 323 16.95 17.35 2.79
CA PHE A 323 16.94 18.47 3.72
C PHE A 323 16.13 18.17 5.00
N CYS A 324 15.07 17.36 4.90
CA CYS A 324 14.35 16.83 6.06
C CYS A 324 14.97 15.52 6.58
N ARG A 325 15.37 14.60 5.70
CA ARG A 325 15.90 13.29 6.09
C ARG A 325 17.14 13.41 6.99
N GLN A 326 18.04 14.34 6.67
CA GLN A 326 19.30 14.55 7.39
C GLN A 326 19.14 15.35 8.69
N ASP A 327 17.99 15.98 8.90
CA ASP A 327 17.69 16.72 10.12
C ASP A 327 16.85 15.86 11.08
N GLU A 328 17.45 15.41 12.18
CA GLU A 328 16.76 14.62 13.20
C GLU A 328 15.57 15.36 13.83
N LYS A 329 15.59 16.70 13.81
CA LYS A 329 14.50 17.54 14.33
C LYS A 329 13.36 17.70 13.33
N CYS A 330 13.51 17.28 12.07
CA CYS A 330 12.44 17.35 11.08
C CYS A 330 11.43 16.22 11.33
N ASP A 331 10.20 16.59 11.71
CA ASP A 331 9.10 15.67 11.96
C ASP A 331 8.30 15.37 10.69
N TYR A 332 8.17 16.36 9.80
CA TYR A 332 7.44 16.22 8.55
C TYR A 332 8.12 16.97 7.40
N TYR A 333 8.06 16.38 6.20
CA TYR A 333 8.45 16.98 4.94
C TYR A 333 7.20 17.28 4.10
N PHE A 334 6.95 18.55 3.79
CA PHE A 334 5.82 18.98 2.97
C PHE A 334 6.33 19.46 1.61
N SER A 335 6.14 18.65 0.57
CA SER A 335 6.49 18.99 -0.82
C SER A 335 5.33 19.74 -1.47
N VAL A 336 5.61 20.84 -2.17
CA VAL A 336 4.62 21.61 -2.92
C VAL A 336 5.23 22.22 -4.18
N ASP A 337 4.58 21.98 -5.30
CA ASP A 337 4.92 22.55 -6.60
C ASP A 337 4.27 23.91 -6.80
N ALA A 338 4.93 24.79 -7.57
CA ALA A 338 4.48 26.16 -7.83
C ALA A 338 3.09 26.25 -8.50
N ASP A 339 2.63 25.19 -9.17
CA ASP A 339 1.34 25.14 -9.84
C ASP A 339 0.17 24.75 -8.92
N VAL A 340 0.43 24.57 -7.63
CA VAL A 340 -0.57 24.26 -6.60
C VAL A 340 -1.01 25.53 -5.87
N VAL A 341 -2.30 25.85 -5.92
CA VAL A 341 -2.91 26.94 -5.15
C VAL A 341 -3.65 26.36 -3.97
N LEU A 342 -3.03 26.39 -2.79
CA LEU A 342 -3.70 26.04 -1.54
C LEU A 342 -4.65 27.16 -1.13
N THR A 343 -5.95 26.88 -1.16
CA THR A 343 -6.99 27.83 -0.73
C THR A 343 -7.32 27.68 0.75
N ASN A 344 -7.01 26.53 1.34
CA ASN A 344 -7.24 26.24 2.74
C ASN A 344 -5.95 26.44 3.57
N PRO A 345 -5.86 27.48 4.41
CA PRO A 345 -4.67 27.75 5.20
C PRO A 345 -4.38 26.66 6.24
N ARG A 346 -5.37 25.84 6.62
CA ARG A 346 -5.22 24.73 7.58
C ARG A 346 -4.70 23.44 6.94
N THR A 347 -4.41 23.42 5.64
CA THR A 347 -3.98 22.21 4.90
C THR A 347 -2.89 21.45 5.64
N LEU A 348 -1.83 22.13 6.09
CA LEU A 348 -0.70 21.47 6.76
C LEU A 348 -1.11 20.81 8.08
N LYS A 349 -1.87 21.51 8.94
CA LYS A 349 -2.41 20.94 10.20
C LYS A 349 -3.27 19.71 9.92
N ILE A 350 -4.22 19.83 8.99
CA ILE A 350 -5.15 18.75 8.66
C ILE A 350 -4.39 17.50 8.21
N LEU A 351 -3.38 17.64 7.35
CA LEU A 351 -2.59 16.50 6.87
C LEU A 351 -1.75 15.86 7.97
N ILE A 352 -1.17 16.65 8.88
CA ILE A 352 -0.42 16.14 10.04
C ILE A 352 -1.36 15.39 10.99
N GLU A 353 -2.54 15.95 11.27
CA GLU A 353 -3.58 15.36 12.14
C GLU A 353 -4.05 13.99 11.63
N GLN A 354 -4.01 13.73 10.33
CA GLN A 354 -4.32 12.41 9.76
C GLN A 354 -3.26 11.33 10.06
N ASN A 355 -2.09 11.69 10.58
CA ASN A 355 -1.08 10.77 11.11
C ASN A 355 -0.64 9.65 10.12
N ARG A 356 -0.70 9.89 8.81
CA ARG A 356 -0.26 8.92 7.79
C ARG A 356 1.23 9.06 7.49
N LYS A 357 1.86 7.98 7.00
CA LYS A 357 3.28 8.01 6.60
C LYS A 357 3.50 8.94 5.41
N ILE A 358 2.62 8.85 4.42
CA ILE A 358 2.59 9.68 3.23
C ILE A 358 1.12 10.04 2.95
N ILE A 359 0.82 11.33 2.83
CA ILE A 359 -0.53 11.81 2.52
C ILE A 359 -0.50 13.08 1.66
N ALA A 360 -1.37 13.13 0.66
CA ALA A 360 -1.58 14.28 -0.19
C ALA A 360 -2.98 14.88 0.04
N PRO A 361 -3.13 16.21 -0.03
CA PRO A 361 -4.42 16.83 -0.20
C PRO A 361 -4.88 16.69 -1.66
N LEU A 362 -6.16 16.40 -1.89
CA LEU A 362 -6.73 16.43 -3.23
C LEU A 362 -6.77 17.86 -3.75
N VAL A 363 -6.06 18.10 -4.85
CA VAL A 363 -6.18 19.33 -5.65
C VAL A 363 -6.60 18.98 -7.07
N THR A 364 -7.52 19.78 -7.61
CA THR A 364 -8.10 19.54 -8.94
C THR A 364 -7.87 20.75 -9.83
N ARG A 365 -7.78 20.50 -11.13
CA ARG A 365 -7.86 21.58 -12.12
C ARG A 365 -9.28 22.10 -12.18
N HIS A 366 -9.43 23.42 -12.16
CA HIS A 366 -10.75 24.05 -12.13
C HIS A 366 -11.61 23.60 -13.33
N GLY A 367 -12.84 23.15 -13.04
CA GLY A 367 -13.80 22.67 -14.04
C GLY A 367 -13.41 21.38 -14.77
N LYS A 368 -12.40 20.65 -14.31
CA LYS A 368 -11.92 19.40 -14.95
C LYS A 368 -11.77 18.27 -13.94
N LEU A 369 -11.70 17.04 -14.44
CA LEU A 369 -11.42 15.84 -13.63
C LEU A 369 -9.93 15.60 -13.38
N TRP A 370 -9.04 16.35 -14.03
CA TRP A 370 -7.60 16.23 -13.81
C TRP A 370 -7.25 16.64 -12.38
N SER A 371 -6.56 15.75 -11.67
CA SER A 371 -6.19 15.92 -10.26
C SER A 371 -4.81 15.32 -10.00
N ASN A 372 -4.27 15.59 -8.81
CA ASN A 372 -2.92 15.21 -8.42
C ASN A 372 -2.78 13.75 -7.92
N PHE A 373 -3.66 12.83 -8.32
CA PHE A 373 -3.56 11.41 -7.98
C PHE A 373 -4.08 10.51 -9.11
N TRP A 374 -3.64 9.26 -9.12
CA TRP A 374 -4.25 8.20 -9.96
C TRP A 374 -4.84 7.13 -9.06
N GLY A 375 -6.05 6.67 -9.36
CA GLY A 375 -6.70 5.60 -8.59
C GLY A 375 -6.30 4.19 -9.03
N ALA A 376 -5.77 4.01 -10.24
CA ALA A 376 -5.34 2.73 -10.78
C ALA A 376 -4.10 2.89 -11.67
N LEU A 377 -3.44 1.78 -11.97
CA LEU A 377 -2.34 1.71 -12.94
C LEU A 377 -2.69 0.75 -14.09
N SER A 378 -2.19 1.04 -15.28
CA SER A 378 -2.16 0.08 -16.38
C SER A 378 -1.15 -1.06 -16.08
N PRO A 379 -1.17 -2.17 -16.83
CA PRO A 379 -0.16 -3.24 -16.67
C PRO A 379 1.29 -2.75 -16.80
N ASP A 380 1.51 -1.69 -17.59
CA ASP A 380 2.83 -1.06 -17.80
C ASP A 380 3.20 -0.06 -16.68
N GLY A 381 2.33 0.13 -15.68
CA GLY A 381 2.57 1.03 -14.54
C GLY A 381 2.24 2.50 -14.80
N TYR A 382 1.57 2.81 -15.91
CA TYR A 382 1.12 4.17 -16.26
C TYR A 382 -0.32 4.45 -15.81
N TYR A 383 -0.83 5.64 -16.11
CA TYR A 383 -2.18 6.06 -15.74
C TYR A 383 -3.25 5.06 -16.20
N ALA A 384 -4.09 4.66 -15.25
CA ALA A 384 -5.41 4.10 -15.51
C ALA A 384 -6.44 4.77 -14.60
N ARG A 385 -7.67 4.90 -15.09
CA ARG A 385 -8.79 5.42 -14.31
C ARG A 385 -9.37 4.29 -13.45
N SER A 386 -9.43 4.48 -12.13
CA SER A 386 -10.17 3.57 -11.25
C SER A 386 -11.68 3.80 -11.35
N GLU A 387 -12.46 2.79 -10.96
CA GLU A 387 -13.93 2.86 -10.97
C GLU A 387 -14.49 4.00 -10.12
N ASP A 388 -13.83 4.34 -9.02
CA ASP A 388 -14.24 5.36 -8.04
C ASP A 388 -13.59 6.73 -8.25
N TYR A 389 -12.74 6.90 -9.27
CA TYR A 389 -11.97 8.13 -9.47
C TYR A 389 -12.86 9.38 -9.57
N VAL A 390 -13.93 9.30 -10.37
CA VAL A 390 -14.85 10.43 -10.60
C VAL A 390 -15.58 10.78 -9.31
N ASP A 391 -16.03 9.76 -8.57
CA ASP A 391 -16.73 9.94 -7.31
C ASP A 391 -15.86 10.61 -6.24
N ILE A 392 -14.57 10.26 -6.19
CA ILE A 392 -13.60 10.88 -5.28
C ILE A 392 -13.34 12.34 -5.69
N VAL A 393 -13.09 12.59 -6.99
CA VAL A 393 -12.76 13.94 -7.49
C VAL A 393 -13.93 14.91 -7.34
N GLN A 394 -15.16 14.44 -7.53
CA GLN A 394 -16.37 15.27 -7.42
C GLN A 394 -16.88 15.41 -5.97
N GLY A 395 -16.31 14.66 -5.03
CA GLY A 395 -16.76 14.67 -3.62
C GLY A 395 -18.03 13.85 -3.36
N ASN A 396 -18.45 12.98 -4.29
CA ASN A 396 -19.53 12.02 -4.05
C ASN A 396 -19.11 10.98 -2.98
N ARG A 397 -17.82 10.64 -2.94
CA ARG A 397 -17.22 9.81 -1.89
C ARG A 397 -16.10 10.59 -1.21
N VAL A 398 -16.31 10.93 0.05
CA VAL A 398 -15.36 11.72 0.85
C VAL A 398 -14.63 10.82 1.86
N GLY A 399 -13.30 10.92 1.93
CA GLY A 399 -12.48 10.09 2.79
C GLY A 399 -10.97 10.29 2.62
N VAL A 400 -10.21 9.29 3.08
CA VAL A 400 -8.76 9.16 2.91
C VAL A 400 -8.51 7.85 2.20
N TRP A 401 -7.91 7.93 1.01
CA TRP A 401 -7.88 6.83 0.04
C TRP A 401 -6.45 6.38 -0.19
N ASN A 402 -6.15 5.09 0.00
CA ASN A 402 -4.89 4.48 -0.40
C ASN A 402 -4.83 4.41 -1.93
N VAL A 403 -3.85 5.08 -2.54
CA VAL A 403 -3.75 5.27 -3.99
C VAL A 403 -2.36 4.91 -4.51
N PRO A 404 -2.25 4.40 -5.75
CA PRO A 404 -0.97 4.02 -6.31
C PRO A 404 -0.07 5.21 -6.69
N TYR A 405 -0.62 6.40 -6.95
CA TYR A 405 0.13 7.55 -7.42
C TYR A 405 -0.42 8.85 -6.84
N MET A 406 0.48 9.76 -6.50
CA MET A 406 0.19 11.13 -6.11
C MET A 406 1.32 12.06 -6.61
N ALA A 407 1.01 13.33 -6.84
CA ALA A 407 1.96 14.32 -7.35
C ALA A 407 1.67 15.72 -6.79
N ASN A 408 2.55 16.67 -7.14
CA ASN A 408 2.44 18.12 -6.93
C ASN A 408 2.41 18.62 -5.48
N VAL A 409 1.69 17.97 -4.57
CA VAL A 409 1.61 18.36 -3.16
C VAL A 409 1.40 17.14 -2.27
N TYR A 410 2.27 16.95 -1.29
CA TYR A 410 2.21 15.84 -0.36
C TYR A 410 3.03 16.07 0.90
N LEU A 411 2.63 15.40 1.98
CA LEU A 411 3.28 15.38 3.27
C LEU A 411 3.86 13.98 3.53
N ILE A 412 5.12 13.91 3.95
CA ILE A 412 5.79 12.68 4.35
C ILE A 412 6.28 12.83 5.79
N LYS A 413 6.06 11.82 6.63
CA LYS A 413 6.65 11.77 7.98
C LYS A 413 8.17 11.67 7.88
N GLY A 414 8.88 12.54 8.60
CA GLY A 414 10.35 12.54 8.67
C GLY A 414 10.92 11.22 9.20
N LYS A 415 10.24 10.58 10.16
CA LYS A 415 10.61 9.22 10.60
C LYS A 415 10.58 8.22 9.46
N THR A 416 9.55 8.25 8.60
CA THR A 416 9.46 7.38 7.42
C THR A 416 10.65 7.60 6.49
N LEU A 417 11.04 8.86 6.24
CA LEU A 417 12.23 9.18 5.44
C LEU A 417 13.54 8.62 6.02
N ARG A 418 13.64 8.52 7.35
CA ARG A 418 14.85 8.03 8.02
C ARG A 418 14.88 6.51 8.19
N SER A 419 13.74 5.86 8.39
CA SER A 419 13.69 4.43 8.74
C SER A 419 13.25 3.49 7.62
N GLU A 420 12.44 3.97 6.68
CA GLU A 420 11.84 3.14 5.61
C GLU A 420 12.23 3.64 4.23
N MET A 421 12.35 4.95 4.05
CA MET A 421 12.74 5.60 2.80
C MET A 421 14.14 6.22 2.89
N ASN A 422 15.13 5.46 3.36
CA ASN A 422 16.46 5.95 3.71
C ASN A 422 17.43 6.10 2.52
N GLU A 423 17.09 5.56 1.35
CA GLU A 423 17.88 5.75 0.12
C GLU A 423 17.91 7.22 -0.31
N ARG A 424 18.99 7.65 -0.95
CA ARG A 424 19.07 9.05 -1.42
C ARG A 424 18.21 9.31 -2.65
N ASN A 425 18.04 8.30 -3.50
CA ASN A 425 17.48 8.48 -4.83
C ASN A 425 16.07 7.87 -4.98
N TYR A 426 15.05 8.66 -4.65
CA TYR A 426 13.65 8.26 -4.82
C TYR A 426 13.02 8.80 -6.11
N PHE A 427 13.56 9.88 -6.66
CA PHE A 427 12.98 10.55 -7.84
C PHE A 427 13.63 10.15 -9.18
N VAL A 428 14.65 9.28 -9.19
CA VAL A 428 15.23 8.74 -10.43
C VAL A 428 14.98 7.24 -10.51
N ARG A 429 14.30 6.83 -11.58
CA ARG A 429 14.14 5.42 -11.92
C ARG A 429 13.83 5.25 -13.40
N ASP A 430 14.66 4.45 -14.07
CA ASP A 430 14.50 4.11 -15.49
C ASP A 430 14.30 5.38 -16.36
N LYS A 431 13.19 5.44 -17.10
CA LYS A 431 12.73 6.59 -17.89
C LYS A 431 11.44 7.20 -17.33
N LEU A 432 11.11 6.91 -16.08
CA LEU A 432 9.92 7.46 -15.44
C LEU A 432 10.12 8.93 -15.14
N ASP A 433 9.04 9.71 -15.16
CA ASP A 433 9.08 11.06 -14.59
C ASP A 433 9.32 10.99 -13.06
N PRO A 434 9.81 12.08 -12.45
CA PRO A 434 10.18 12.09 -11.04
C PRO A 434 9.07 11.65 -10.09
N ASP A 435 7.81 12.03 -10.33
CA ASP A 435 6.69 11.69 -9.46
C ASP A 435 6.29 10.21 -9.61
N MET A 436 6.32 9.69 -10.84
CA MET A 436 6.15 8.26 -11.08
C MET A 436 7.27 7.44 -10.42
N ALA A 437 8.51 7.91 -10.48
CA ALA A 437 9.66 7.28 -9.84
C ALA A 437 9.49 7.25 -8.31
N LEU A 438 9.14 8.38 -7.68
CA LEU A 438 8.84 8.46 -6.25
C LEU A 438 7.77 7.44 -5.85
N CYS A 439 6.62 7.49 -6.52
CA CYS A 439 5.49 6.63 -6.20
C CYS A 439 5.84 5.15 -6.37
N ARG A 440 6.55 4.80 -7.45
CA ARG A 440 6.98 3.42 -7.69
C ARG A 440 7.99 2.94 -6.66
N ASN A 441 8.98 3.77 -6.32
CA ASN A 441 9.97 3.45 -5.30
C ASN A 441 9.35 3.33 -3.90
N ALA A 442 8.35 4.15 -3.57
CA ALA A 442 7.59 4.03 -2.33
C ALA A 442 6.78 2.73 -2.28
N ARG A 443 6.09 2.36 -3.37
CA ARG A 443 5.29 1.12 -3.45
C ARG A 443 6.15 -0.13 -3.42
N GLU A 444 7.27 -0.13 -4.14
CA GLU A 444 8.06 -1.33 -4.33
C GLU A 444 9.18 -1.49 -3.32
N MET A 445 9.67 -0.40 -2.70
CA MET A 445 10.77 -0.38 -1.72
C MET A 445 11.94 -1.33 -2.03
N THR A 446 12.18 -1.59 -3.31
CA THR A 446 13.27 -2.42 -3.76
C THR A 446 14.53 -1.61 -3.53
N LEU A 447 15.40 -2.09 -2.64
CA LEU A 447 16.78 -1.63 -2.56
C LEU A 447 17.32 -1.66 -3.98
N GLN A 448 17.50 -0.47 -4.58
CA GLN A 448 18.14 -0.39 -5.87
C GLN A 448 19.54 -0.96 -5.65
N ARG A 449 19.93 -1.97 -6.44
CA ARG A 449 21.33 -2.37 -6.51
C ARG A 449 22.16 -1.11 -6.75
N GLU A 450 23.04 -0.76 -5.80
CA GLU A 450 24.14 0.14 -6.11
C GLU A 450 24.85 -0.44 -7.33
N LYS A 451 24.89 0.33 -8.42
CA LYS A 451 25.48 -0.11 -9.69
C LYS A 451 27.00 -0.35 -9.60
N ASP A 452 27.63 -0.06 -8.46
CA ASP A 452 29.08 -0.05 -8.30
C ASP A 452 29.60 -0.93 -7.13
N SER A 453 29.00 -2.10 -6.87
CA SER A 453 29.62 -3.11 -5.99
C SER A 453 30.38 -4.17 -6.81
N PRO A 454 31.72 -4.22 -6.72
CA PRO A 454 32.52 -5.22 -7.41
C PRO A 454 32.73 -6.42 -6.48
N THR A 455 31.84 -7.41 -6.48
CA THR A 455 32.18 -8.83 -6.20
C THR A 455 30.96 -9.75 -6.35
N PRO A 456 31.08 -10.94 -6.97
CA PRO A 456 29.95 -11.86 -7.17
C PRO A 456 29.56 -12.73 -5.96
N GLU A 457 30.08 -12.49 -4.76
CA GLU A 457 30.07 -13.51 -3.69
C GLU A 457 29.39 -13.10 -2.37
N THR A 458 28.76 -11.93 -2.30
CA THR A 458 27.83 -11.62 -1.19
C THR A 458 26.39 -11.71 -1.71
N PHE A 459 25.77 -12.89 -1.55
CA PHE A 459 24.31 -13.01 -1.57
C PHE A 459 23.78 -12.20 -0.37
N GLN A 460 23.51 -10.92 -0.60
CA GLN A 460 22.95 -10.02 0.40
C GLN A 460 21.53 -10.48 0.74
N MET A 461 21.36 -10.82 2.02
CA MET A 461 20.09 -11.05 2.70
C MET A 461 19.25 -9.77 2.62
N LEU A 462 18.27 -9.72 1.72
CA LEU A 462 17.41 -8.54 1.58
C LEU A 462 15.97 -8.90 1.94
N SER A 463 15.46 -8.29 3.01
CA SER A 463 14.07 -8.45 3.44
C SER A 463 13.08 -8.15 2.32
N PRO A 464 11.93 -8.86 2.23
CA PRO A 464 10.91 -8.58 1.24
C PRO A 464 10.44 -7.13 1.39
N PRO A 465 10.33 -6.38 0.28
CA PRO A 465 10.22 -4.95 0.38
C PRO A 465 8.93 -4.50 1.06
N LYS A 466 9.17 -3.56 1.97
CA LYS A 466 8.31 -2.81 2.87
C LYS A 466 7.04 -2.13 2.38
N GLY A 467 6.80 -1.98 1.08
CA GLY A 467 6.17 -0.80 0.44
C GLY A 467 5.34 0.17 1.31
N VAL A 468 5.61 1.48 1.25
CA VAL A 468 4.87 2.50 2.01
C VAL A 468 3.56 2.83 1.28
N PHE A 469 2.44 2.71 1.98
CA PHE A 469 1.15 3.20 1.47
C PHE A 469 1.11 4.73 1.35
N MET A 470 0.55 5.18 0.24
CA MET A 470 0.34 6.60 -0.07
C MET A 470 -1.15 6.90 -0.04
N TYR A 471 -1.52 7.99 0.60
CA TYR A 471 -2.92 8.36 0.78
C TYR A 471 -3.26 9.69 0.12
N ILE A 472 -4.45 9.81 -0.45
CA ILE A 472 -5.03 11.08 -0.89
C ILE A 472 -6.25 11.40 0.00
N SER A 473 -6.33 12.62 0.50
CA SER A 473 -7.47 13.09 1.29
C SER A 473 -8.32 14.05 0.47
N ASN A 474 -9.61 13.79 0.37
CA ASN A 474 -10.59 14.74 -0.18
C ASN A 474 -11.62 15.18 0.89
N ARG A 475 -11.26 15.05 2.17
CA ARG A 475 -12.12 15.40 3.31
C ARG A 475 -12.45 16.89 3.42
N HIS A 476 -11.61 17.73 2.85
CA HIS A 476 -11.77 19.17 2.82
C HIS A 476 -11.48 19.67 1.41
N GLU A 477 -11.99 20.85 1.10
CA GLU A 477 -11.47 21.61 -0.04
C GLU A 477 -10.10 22.17 0.37
N PHE A 478 -9.03 21.69 -0.26
CA PHE A 478 -7.65 22.07 0.06
C PHE A 478 -7.12 23.16 -0.88
N GLY A 479 -7.45 23.06 -2.17
CA GLY A 479 -6.87 23.91 -3.19
C GLY A 479 -7.19 23.48 -4.61
N ARG A 480 -6.51 24.13 -5.55
CA ARG A 480 -6.64 23.92 -7.00
C ARG A 480 -5.26 23.78 -7.63
N GLN A 481 -5.21 23.18 -8.81
CA GLN A 481 -4.02 23.17 -9.66
C GLN A 481 -4.22 24.12 -10.85
N ILE A 482 -3.22 24.96 -11.13
CA ILE A 482 -3.23 25.90 -12.25
C ILE A 482 -2.91 25.16 -13.56
N ILE A 483 -3.43 25.67 -14.68
CA ILE A 483 -3.01 25.21 -16.01
C ILE A 483 -1.73 25.94 -16.39
N LEU A 484 -0.68 25.17 -16.63
CA LEU A 484 0.53 25.65 -17.28
C LEU A 484 0.39 25.36 -18.77
N TYR A 485 0.53 26.40 -19.58
CA TYR A 485 0.38 26.37 -21.04
C TYR A 485 1.71 26.16 -21.73
#